data_AF-A0A1J3GE04-F1
#
_entry.id   AF-A0A1J3GE04-F1
#
_cell.length_a   1.000
_cell.length_b   1.000
_cell.length_c   1.000
_cell.angle_alpha   90.00
_cell.angle_beta   90.00
_cell.angle_gamma   90.00
#
_symmetry.space_group_name_H-M   'P 1'
#
loop_
_entity.id
_entity.type
_entity.pdbx_description
1 polymer ?
#
loop_
_entity_poly.entity_id
_entity_poly.type
_entity_poly.pdbx_seq_one_letter_code
_entity_poly.pdbx_strand_id
1 'polypeptide(L)'
;PPKWVPFETPVAYKLYECRDIFKGIMAETTEGNIPDVDRMTGVISGSDAIILRSCYEYEAKWIELLQNLHQKPVIPVGVLPPKLEEKYEDTDTWLSIKAWLDSQKTKSVVHVSFGSEAKPSQTELNEIALGLELS
;
A
#
# COMPACT_ATOMS: atom_id res chain seq x y z
N PRO A 1 -17.92 -1.62 11.21
CA PRO A 1 -17.40 -2.56 10.17
C PRO A 1 -18.57 -3.18 9.39
N PRO A 2 -18.37 -3.61 8.15
CA PRO A 2 -19.38 -4.36 7.40
C PRO A 2 -19.74 -5.67 8.12
N LYS A 3 -21.00 -6.14 7.96
CA LYS A 3 -21.52 -7.36 8.63
C LYS A 3 -20.74 -8.63 8.30
N TRP A 4 -20.04 -8.65 7.17
CA TRP A 4 -19.24 -9.78 6.71
C TRP A 4 -17.83 -9.82 7.31
N VAL A 5 -17.43 -8.84 8.13
CA VAL A 5 -16.16 -8.89 8.90
C VAL A 5 -16.47 -9.45 10.30
N PRO A 6 -16.06 -10.68 10.64
CA PRO A 6 -16.50 -11.36 11.86
C PRO A 6 -15.65 -11.03 13.11
N PHE A 7 -14.76 -10.04 13.03
CA PHE A 7 -13.86 -9.65 14.10
C PHE A 7 -13.80 -8.13 14.26
N GLU A 8 -13.45 -7.68 15.47
CA GLU A 8 -13.21 -6.26 15.74
C GLU A 8 -11.96 -5.77 15.00
N THR A 9 -12.07 -4.60 14.38
CA THR A 9 -10.96 -3.96 13.68
C THR A 9 -11.11 -2.45 13.70
N PRO A 10 -10.01 -1.70 13.93
CA PRO A 10 -10.01 -0.24 13.80
C PRO A 10 -9.97 0.21 12.34
N VAL A 11 -9.82 -0.70 11.38
CA VAL A 11 -9.73 -0.39 9.95
C VAL A 11 -11.07 0.17 9.47
N ALA A 12 -11.08 1.46 9.16
CA ALA A 12 -12.18 2.16 8.54
C ALA A 12 -11.63 3.28 7.66
N TYR A 13 -12.09 3.33 6.42
CA TYR A 13 -11.79 4.47 5.55
C TYR A 13 -12.53 5.71 6.05
N LYS A 14 -11.83 6.84 6.05
CA LYS A 14 -12.44 8.16 6.25
C LYS A 14 -13.16 8.58 4.98
N LEU A 15 -14.15 9.46 5.11
CA LEU A 15 -14.99 9.87 3.97
C LEU A 15 -14.18 10.44 2.80
N TYR A 16 -13.11 11.18 3.07
CA TYR A 16 -12.27 11.73 2.02
C TYR A 16 -11.49 10.64 1.27
N GLU A 17 -11.02 9.60 1.97
CA GLU A 17 -10.34 8.43 1.37
C GLU A 17 -11.31 7.61 0.51
N CYS A 18 -12.53 7.36 1.02
CA CYS A 18 -13.57 6.66 0.27
C CYS A 18 -13.92 7.36 -1.05
N ARG A 19 -13.90 8.69 -1.06
CA ARG A 19 -14.31 9.48 -2.23
C ARG A 19 -13.35 9.27 -3.40
N ASP A 20 -12.05 9.26 -3.12
CA ASP A 20 -11.03 9.11 -4.16
C ASP A 20 -10.95 7.66 -4.62
N ILE A 21 -11.06 6.69 -3.71
CA ILE A 21 -11.17 5.26 -4.06
C ILE A 21 -12.40 5.00 -4.94
N PHE A 22 -13.55 5.56 -4.57
CA PHE A 22 -14.78 5.38 -5.35
C PHE A 22 -14.63 5.96 -6.76
N LYS A 23 -14.04 7.15 -6.89
CA LYS A 23 -13.79 7.73 -8.21
C LYS A 23 -12.85 6.86 -9.04
N GLY A 24 -11.66 6.54 -8.53
CA GLY A 24 -10.64 5.85 -9.32
C GLY A 24 -10.96 4.38 -9.64
N ILE A 25 -11.55 3.63 -8.71
CA ILE A 25 -11.71 2.16 -8.85
C ILE A 25 -13.15 1.76 -9.18
N MET A 26 -14.14 2.49 -8.64
CA MET A 26 -15.56 2.10 -8.75
C MET A 26 -16.29 2.81 -9.90
N ALA A 27 -15.91 4.04 -10.22
CA ALA A 27 -16.63 4.89 -11.17
C ALA A 27 -15.85 5.19 -12.45
N GLU A 28 -14.53 5.37 -12.35
CA GLU A 28 -13.68 5.63 -13.50
C GLU A 28 -13.44 4.36 -14.33
N THR A 29 -13.32 4.56 -15.63
CA THR A 29 -13.02 3.51 -16.60
C THR A 29 -11.72 3.90 -17.28
N THR A 30 -10.62 3.30 -16.84
CA THR A 30 -9.29 3.64 -17.35
C THR A 30 -9.12 3.12 -18.78
N GLU A 31 -9.80 2.02 -19.13
CA GLU A 31 -9.88 1.44 -20.47
C GLU A 31 -11.26 0.81 -20.74
N GLY A 32 -12.06 1.41 -21.64
CA GLY A 32 -13.36 0.86 -22.06
C GLY A 32 -14.54 1.33 -21.21
N ASN A 33 -15.61 0.53 -21.15
CA ASN A 33 -16.87 0.88 -20.46
C ASN A 33 -17.12 0.04 -19.19
N ILE A 34 -16.10 -0.65 -18.68
CA ILE A 34 -16.21 -1.52 -17.50
C ILE A 34 -15.34 -0.95 -16.38
N PRO A 35 -15.90 -0.63 -15.21
CA PRO A 35 -15.13 -0.17 -14.05
C PRO A 35 -14.03 -1.14 -13.64
N ASP A 36 -12.92 -0.62 -13.11
CA ASP A 36 -11.78 -1.47 -12.72
C ASP A 36 -12.13 -2.44 -11.57
N VAL A 37 -13.07 -2.09 -10.69
CA VAL A 37 -13.60 -3.01 -9.67
C VAL A 37 -14.26 -4.25 -10.28
N ASP A 38 -15.00 -4.10 -11.39
CA ASP A 38 -15.70 -5.21 -12.03
C ASP A 38 -14.68 -6.13 -12.73
N ARG A 39 -13.67 -5.54 -13.36
CA ARG A 39 -12.55 -6.29 -13.96
C ARG A 39 -11.79 -7.09 -12.90
N MET A 40 -11.43 -6.44 -11.78
CA MET A 40 -10.76 -7.08 -10.66
C MET A 40 -11.61 -8.22 -10.07
N THR A 41 -12.91 -7.98 -9.87
CA THR A 41 -13.84 -9.00 -9.35
C THR A 41 -13.97 -10.18 -10.31
N GLY A 42 -13.99 -9.93 -11.62
CA GLY A 42 -14.01 -10.97 -12.65
C GLY A 42 -12.76 -11.85 -12.61
N VAL A 43 -11.57 -11.25 -12.51
CA VAL A 43 -10.29 -11.97 -12.39
C VAL A 43 -10.26 -12.81 -11.11
N ILE A 44 -10.62 -12.21 -9.97
CA ILE A 44 -10.66 -12.94 -8.69
C ILE A 44 -11.67 -14.09 -8.77
N SER A 45 -12.85 -13.89 -9.36
CA SER A 45 -13.87 -14.94 -9.47
C SER A 45 -13.42 -16.10 -10.35
N GLY A 46 -12.78 -15.79 -11.48
CA GLY A 46 -12.30 -16.79 -12.45
C GLY A 46 -11.00 -17.49 -12.09
N SER A 47 -10.30 -17.12 -11.01
CA SER A 47 -9.07 -17.77 -10.58
C SER A 47 -9.31 -19.03 -9.73
N ASP A 48 -8.39 -19.99 -9.79
CA ASP A 48 -8.43 -21.19 -8.93
C ASP A 48 -7.89 -20.93 -7.51
N ALA A 49 -7.04 -19.92 -7.36
CA ALA A 49 -6.41 -19.53 -6.10
C ALA A 49 -6.12 -18.03 -6.06
N ILE A 50 -5.84 -17.50 -4.86
CA ILE A 50 -5.37 -16.14 -4.63
C ILE A 50 -4.01 -16.21 -3.95
N ILE A 51 -2.99 -15.63 -4.57
CA ILE A 51 -1.64 -15.55 -4.00
C ILE A 51 -1.45 -14.14 -3.44
N LEU A 52 -1.09 -14.03 -2.16
CA LEU A 52 -0.97 -12.75 -1.47
C LEU A 52 0.46 -12.50 -1.02
N ARG A 53 0.97 -11.30 -1.30
CA ARG A 53 2.19 -10.79 -0.67
C ARG A 53 1.90 -10.35 0.76
N SER A 54 1.74 -11.33 1.64
CA SER A 54 1.43 -11.17 3.06
C SER A 54 1.88 -12.40 3.84
N CYS A 55 1.68 -12.43 5.15
CA CYS A 55 1.85 -13.62 5.98
C CYS A 55 0.86 -13.67 7.15
N TYR A 56 0.70 -14.86 7.73
CA TYR A 56 -0.27 -15.10 8.79
C TYR A 56 0.06 -14.32 10.07
N GLU A 57 1.34 -14.11 10.36
CA GLU A 57 1.82 -13.40 11.54
C GLU A 57 1.30 -11.95 11.60
N TYR A 58 1.07 -11.33 10.44
CA TYR A 58 0.53 -9.97 10.37
C TYR A 58 -0.97 -9.92 10.07
N GLU A 59 -1.48 -10.80 9.20
CA GLU A 59 -2.82 -10.62 8.61
C GLU A 59 -3.73 -11.87 8.69
N ALA A 60 -3.48 -12.81 9.62
CA ALA A 60 -4.21 -14.08 9.71
C ALA A 60 -5.75 -13.95 9.58
N LYS A 61 -6.38 -13.06 10.36
CA LYS A 61 -7.85 -12.88 10.34
C LYS A 61 -8.37 -12.40 8.98
N TRP A 62 -7.60 -11.57 8.28
CA TRP A 62 -7.96 -11.07 6.95
C TRP A 62 -7.77 -12.14 5.89
N ILE A 63 -6.70 -12.93 5.97
CA ILE A 63 -6.45 -14.06 5.07
C ILE A 63 -7.56 -15.11 5.21
N GLU A 64 -7.96 -15.44 6.44
CA GLU A 64 -9.08 -16.34 6.72
C GLU A 64 -10.40 -15.78 6.16
N LEU A 65 -10.66 -14.49 6.36
CA LEU A 65 -11.83 -13.83 5.81
C LEU A 65 -11.86 -13.89 4.28
N LEU A 66 -10.74 -13.63 3.58
CA LEU A 66 -10.66 -13.73 2.13
C LEU A 66 -10.94 -15.15 1.64
N GLN A 67 -10.41 -16.16 2.33
CA GLN A 67 -10.69 -17.57 2.01
C GLN A 67 -12.18 -17.89 2.17
N ASN A 68 -12.81 -17.38 3.24
CA ASN A 68 -14.24 -17.55 3.49
C ASN A 68 -15.11 -16.79 2.49
N LEU A 69 -14.69 -15.62 2.02
CA LEU A 69 -15.45 -14.83 1.04
C LEU A 69 -15.36 -15.42 -0.37
N HIS A 70 -14.18 -15.86 -0.78
CA HIS A 70 -13.93 -16.32 -2.14
C HIS A 70 -14.02 -17.84 -2.32
N GLN A 71 -14.15 -18.60 -1.22
CA GLN A 71 -14.28 -20.06 -1.21
C GLN A 71 -13.20 -20.76 -2.04
N LYS A 72 -11.97 -20.24 -1.99
CA LYS A 72 -10.80 -20.74 -2.74
C LYS A 72 -9.52 -20.63 -1.92
N PRO A 73 -8.47 -21.41 -2.24
CA PRO A 73 -7.19 -21.31 -1.55
C PRO A 73 -6.63 -19.89 -1.60
N VAL A 74 -6.30 -19.36 -0.42
CA VAL A 74 -5.58 -18.09 -0.27
C VAL A 74 -4.20 -18.39 0.30
N ILE A 75 -3.17 -18.15 -0.50
CA ILE A 75 -1.79 -18.58 -0.23
C ILE A 75 -0.93 -17.33 0.04
N PRO A 76 -0.59 -17.04 1.30
CA PRO A 76 0.40 -16.00 1.61
C PRO A 76 1.82 -16.48 1.25
N VAL A 77 2.59 -15.64 0.56
CA VAL A 77 3.97 -15.94 0.12
C VAL A 77 5.04 -15.09 0.82
N GLY A 78 4.68 -14.48 1.95
CA GLY A 78 5.55 -13.57 2.70
C GLY A 78 5.53 -12.14 2.15
N VAL A 79 6.29 -11.27 2.81
CA VAL A 79 6.36 -9.83 2.47
C VAL A 79 7.23 -9.52 1.25
N LEU A 80 7.82 -10.55 0.61
CA LEU A 80 8.65 -10.48 -0.60
C LEU A 80 9.52 -9.20 -0.65
N PRO A 81 10.45 -8.98 0.29
CA PRO A 81 11.26 -7.77 0.30
C PRO A 81 12.18 -7.73 -0.94
N PRO A 82 12.57 -6.54 -1.42
CA PRO A 82 13.56 -6.42 -2.49
C PRO A 82 14.86 -7.13 -2.10
N LYS A 83 15.59 -7.63 -3.09
CA LYS A 83 16.86 -8.31 -2.85
C LYS A 83 17.89 -7.30 -2.36
N LEU A 84 18.58 -7.61 -1.26
CA LEU A 84 19.65 -6.76 -0.70
C LEU A 84 20.86 -6.58 -1.63
N GLU A 85 20.99 -7.46 -2.63
CA GLU A 85 22.12 -7.50 -3.56
C GLU A 85 21.92 -6.64 -4.82
N GLU A 86 20.79 -5.92 -4.93
CA GLU A 86 20.67 -4.86 -5.93
C GLU A 86 21.70 -3.79 -5.61
N LYS A 87 22.86 -3.88 -6.26
CA LYS A 87 23.84 -2.81 -6.31
C LYS A 87 23.15 -1.64 -6.99
N TYR A 88 22.62 -0.73 -6.20
CA TYR A 88 22.28 0.59 -6.69
C TYR A 88 23.55 1.17 -7.33
N GLU A 89 23.40 1.79 -8.50
CA GLU A 89 24.52 2.53 -9.06
C GLU A 89 24.97 3.55 -8.01
N ASP A 90 26.28 3.55 -7.73
CA ASP A 90 26.91 4.53 -6.84
C ASP A 90 26.92 5.89 -7.54
N THR A 91 25.73 6.47 -7.67
CA THR A 91 25.54 7.83 -8.13
C THR A 91 26.11 8.78 -7.09
N ASP A 92 26.68 9.90 -7.54
CA ASP A 92 27.19 10.95 -6.65
C ASP A 92 26.14 11.41 -5.63
N THR A 93 24.86 11.39 -6.03
CA THR A 93 23.72 11.69 -5.17
C THR A 93 23.54 10.65 -4.05
N TRP A 94 23.54 9.36 -4.37
CA TRP A 94 23.41 8.31 -3.35
C TRP A 94 24.56 8.34 -2.35
N LEU A 95 25.79 8.47 -2.83
CA LEU A 95 26.98 8.55 -1.98
C LEU A 95 26.91 9.75 -1.01
N SER A 96 26.42 10.90 -1.50
CA SER A 96 26.23 12.10 -0.68
C SER A 96 25.15 11.91 0.40
N ILE A 97 24.00 11.33 0.04
CA ILE A 97 22.91 11.03 0.99
C ILE A 97 23.38 10.02 2.04
N LYS A 98 24.07 8.97 1.63
CA LYS A 98 24.62 7.95 2.53
C LYS A 98 25.59 8.58 3.54
N ALA A 99 26.53 9.40 3.08
CA ALA A 99 27.48 10.08 3.97
C ALA A 99 26.76 11.00 4.98
N TRP A 100 25.72 11.72 4.53
CA TRP A 100 24.90 12.52 5.43
C TRP A 100 24.15 11.67 6.47
N LEU A 101 23.52 10.56 6.06
CA LEU A 101 22.83 9.62 6.96
C LEU A 101 23.79 9.01 7.99
N ASP A 102 24.98 8.59 7.56
CA ASP A 102 26.02 8.00 8.43
C ASP A 102 26.50 8.99 9.52
N SER A 103 26.35 10.31 9.29
CA SER A 103 26.72 11.35 10.26
C SER A 103 25.65 11.62 11.33
N GLN A 104 24.43 11.12 11.17
CA GLN A 104 23.32 11.37 12.09
C GLN A 104 23.34 10.41 13.29
N LYS A 105 22.67 10.80 14.39
CA LYS A 105 22.53 9.90 15.55
C LYS A 105 21.64 8.71 15.17
N THR A 106 21.88 7.57 15.81
CA THR A 106 21.03 6.38 15.62
C THR A 106 19.57 6.70 15.91
N LYS A 107 18.67 6.34 14.99
CA LYS A 107 17.22 6.58 15.08
C LYS A 107 16.82 8.06 15.22
N SER A 108 17.61 9.00 14.68
CA SER A 108 17.28 10.45 14.71
C SER A 108 16.75 11.03 13.40
N VAL A 109 16.67 10.24 12.33
CA VAL A 109 16.21 10.69 11.01
C VAL A 109 14.84 10.08 10.72
N VAL A 110 13.93 10.91 10.21
CA VAL A 110 12.64 10.47 9.70
C VAL A 110 12.73 10.34 8.18
N HIS A 111 12.41 9.15 7.66
CA HIS A 111 12.27 8.92 6.21
C HIS A 111 10.82 9.19 5.79
N VAL A 112 10.63 10.07 4.80
CA VAL A 112 9.31 10.43 4.27
C VAL A 112 9.26 10.08 2.79
N SER A 113 8.35 9.17 2.42
CA SER A 113 8.15 8.75 1.02
C SER A 113 6.68 8.38 0.78
N PHE A 114 6.13 8.77 -0.36
CA PHE A 114 4.74 8.50 -0.74
C PHE A 114 4.60 7.36 -1.78
N GLY A 115 5.65 6.57 -1.96
CA GLY A 115 5.71 5.57 -3.02
C GLY A 115 5.91 6.22 -4.41
N SER A 116 5.85 5.39 -5.46
CA SER A 116 6.09 5.83 -6.85
C SER A 116 4.88 6.46 -7.54
N GLU A 117 3.68 6.26 -6.98
CA GLU A 117 2.42 6.61 -7.65
C GLU A 117 1.74 7.84 -7.07
N ALA A 118 1.83 8.06 -5.75
CA ALA A 118 1.20 9.20 -5.12
C ALA A 118 1.98 10.49 -5.43
N LYS A 119 1.24 11.51 -5.87
CA LYS A 119 1.78 12.85 -6.18
C LYS A 119 1.02 13.88 -5.38
N PRO A 120 1.46 14.19 -4.14
CA PRO A 120 0.82 15.22 -3.33
C PRO A 120 0.77 16.55 -4.08
N SER A 121 -0.33 17.28 -3.95
CA SER A 121 -0.49 18.62 -4.47
C SER A 121 0.47 19.60 -3.80
N GLN A 122 0.70 20.77 -4.42
CA GLN A 122 1.56 21.80 -3.82
C GLN A 122 1.08 22.22 -2.42
N THR A 123 -0.24 22.30 -2.22
CA THR A 123 -0.82 22.62 -0.92
C THR A 123 -0.49 21.54 0.11
N GLU A 124 -0.68 20.27 -0.22
CA GLU A 124 -0.34 19.16 0.68
C GLU A 124 1.16 19.12 1.00
N LEU A 125 2.03 19.34 0.00
CA LEU A 125 3.48 19.42 0.21
C LEU A 125 3.87 20.56 1.16
N ASN A 126 3.23 21.73 1.04
CA ASN A 126 3.50 22.87 1.92
C ASN A 126 3.11 22.54 3.37
N GLU A 127 1.96 21.91 3.59
CA GLU A 127 1.51 21.52 4.93
C GLU A 127 2.42 20.43 5.53
N ILE A 128 2.87 19.46 4.72
CA ILE A 128 3.84 18.44 5.15
C ILE A 128 5.17 19.10 5.56
N ALA A 129 5.68 20.02 4.75
CA ALA A 129 6.94 20.71 5.03
C ALA A 129 6.85 21.54 6.32
N LEU A 130 5.75 22.30 6.49
CA LEU A 130 5.51 23.07 7.70
C LEU A 130 5.41 22.17 8.94
N GLY A 131 4.70 21.03 8.84
CA GLY A 131 4.60 20.07 9.94
C GLY A 131 5.95 19.47 10.35
N LEU A 132 6.81 19.17 9.39
CA LEU A 132 8.17 18.66 9.64
C LEU A 132 9.09 19.73 10.25
N GLU A 133 8.94 21.00 9.87
CA GLU A 133 9.71 22.11 10.44
C GLU A 133 9.34 22.37 11.91
N LEU A 134 8.08 22.14 12.29
CA LEU A 134 7.57 22.39 13.63
C LEU A 134 7.80 21.22 14.63
N SER A 135 8.32 20.08 14.16
CA SER A 135 8.52 18.86 14.96
C SER A 135 9.93 18.75 15.55
#